data_AF-A0A4P9ZFP1-F1
#
_entry.id   AF-A0A4P9ZFP1-F1
#
_cell.length_a   1.000
_cell.length_b   1.000
_cell.length_c   1.000
_cell.angle_alpha   90.00
_cell.angle_beta   90.00
_cell.angle_gamma   90.00
#
_symmetry.space_group_name_H-M   'P 1'
#
loop_
_entity.id
_entity.type
_entity.pdbx_description
1 polymer ?
#
loop_
_entity_poly.entity_id
_entity_poly.type
_entity_poly.pdbx_seq_one_letter_code
_entity_poly.pdbx_strand_id
1 'polypeptide(L)'
;MKASQPSFFQLSISNFLRRPWHRNKDGTLWYGQFKTGTKRHPLTTKQGNKTFYKGTRSNGYGKLNSAGHFIMDWQKVRTYVVPADLKTTNLKCLVLPNTPQIRQVYKGYKEGALDPELAWQNIKDFIEFGVNYSDNHVDLEKNDYLIEVVNPNLEESGLIESPIIKRD
;
A
#
# COMPACT_ATOMS: atom_id res chain seq x y z
N MET A 1 50.88 -51.65 -10.53
CA MET A 1 50.62 -50.34 -9.89
C MET A 1 50.47 -49.30 -11.01
N LYS A 2 49.28 -48.70 -11.18
CA LYS A 2 49.12 -47.59 -12.15
C LYS A 2 49.81 -46.36 -11.58
N ALA A 3 50.74 -45.77 -12.33
CA ALA A 3 51.32 -44.48 -11.96
C ALA A 3 50.19 -43.44 -11.87
N SER A 4 50.05 -42.81 -10.70
CA SER A 4 49.17 -41.65 -10.53
C SER A 4 49.69 -40.53 -11.43
N GLN A 5 48.84 -40.01 -12.32
CA GLN A 5 49.14 -38.81 -13.09
C GLN A 5 49.52 -37.68 -12.13
N PRO A 6 50.59 -36.90 -12.39
CA PRO A 6 50.88 -35.72 -11.61
C PRO A 6 49.85 -34.64 -11.94
N SER A 7 48.66 -34.72 -11.33
CA SER A 7 47.84 -33.53 -11.14
C SER A 7 48.63 -32.57 -10.26
N PHE A 8 48.64 -31.29 -10.61
CA PHE A 8 49.23 -30.16 -9.84
C PHE A 8 50.56 -29.55 -10.31
N PHE A 9 50.91 -29.60 -11.60
CA PHE A 9 52.01 -28.75 -12.14
C PHE A 9 51.57 -27.61 -13.08
N GLN A 10 50.27 -27.40 -13.30
CA GLN A 10 49.75 -26.41 -14.25
C GLN A 10 48.78 -25.38 -13.65
N LEU A 11 48.85 -25.09 -12.35
CA LEU A 11 48.25 -23.84 -11.86
C LEU A 11 49.22 -22.71 -12.22
N SER A 12 48.96 -22.03 -13.34
CA SER A 12 49.66 -20.80 -13.69
C SER A 12 49.60 -19.84 -12.50
N ILE A 13 50.63 -19.02 -12.31
CA ILE A 13 50.72 -18.03 -11.22
C ILE A 13 49.44 -17.16 -11.14
N SER A 14 48.75 -16.96 -12.26
CA SER A 14 47.46 -16.27 -12.34
C SER A 14 46.31 -16.91 -11.56
N ASN A 15 46.29 -18.23 -11.37
CA ASN A 15 45.24 -18.95 -10.64
C ASN A 15 45.40 -18.83 -9.11
N PHE A 16 46.58 -18.47 -8.63
CA PHE A 16 46.83 -18.16 -7.23
C PHE A 16 46.47 -16.71 -6.87
N LEU A 17 46.18 -15.86 -7.86
CA LEU A 17 45.67 -14.51 -7.62
C LEU A 17 44.22 -14.58 -7.15
N ARG A 18 43.88 -13.80 -6.10
CA ARG A 18 42.49 -13.65 -5.62
C ARG A 18 41.53 -13.25 -6.74
N ARG A 19 42.01 -12.39 -7.65
CA ARG A 19 41.28 -11.90 -8.82
C ARG A 19 42.18 -12.12 -10.04
N PRO A 20 41.90 -13.13 -10.89
CA PRO A 20 42.79 -13.50 -12.00
C PRO A 20 43.06 -12.38 -13.03
N TRP A 21 42.16 -11.39 -13.12
CA TRP A 21 42.30 -10.24 -14.01
C TRP A 21 43.16 -9.10 -13.44
N HIS A 22 43.42 -9.06 -12.13
CA HIS A 22 44.34 -8.11 -11.50
C HIS A 22 45.70 -8.77 -11.31
N ARG A 23 46.55 -8.63 -12.33
CA ARG A 23 47.89 -9.24 -12.35
C ARG A 23 48.93 -8.43 -11.59
N ASN A 24 48.73 -7.12 -11.47
CA ASN A 24 49.68 -6.18 -10.86
C ASN A 24 49.16 -5.67 -9.50
N LYS A 25 50.06 -5.08 -8.71
CA LYS A 25 49.72 -4.46 -7.42
C LYS A 25 49.09 -3.08 -7.65
N ASP A 26 47.78 -3.06 -7.89
CA ASP A 26 47.04 -1.83 -8.24
C ASP A 26 46.51 -1.05 -7.02
N GLY A 27 46.93 -1.39 -5.79
CA GLY A 27 46.40 -0.81 -4.55
C GLY A 27 44.97 -1.27 -4.19
N THR A 28 44.38 -2.16 -5.00
CA THR A 28 43.03 -2.71 -4.74
C THR A 28 42.97 -3.47 -3.42
N LEU A 29 41.88 -3.27 -2.68
CA LEU A 29 41.66 -3.95 -1.41
C LEU A 29 41.25 -5.42 -1.60
N TRP A 30 41.47 -6.22 -0.56
CA TRP A 30 40.95 -7.58 -0.48
C TRP A 30 39.43 -7.60 -0.72
N TYR A 31 38.68 -6.72 -0.06
CA TYR A 31 37.25 -6.50 -0.30
C TYR A 31 36.91 -5.01 -0.15
N GLY A 32 35.81 -4.59 -0.79
CA GLY A 32 35.37 -3.19 -0.76
C GLY A 32 36.26 -2.27 -1.60
N GLN A 33 35.96 -0.97 -1.49
CA GLN A 33 36.68 0.10 -2.20
C GLN A 33 37.56 0.92 -1.24
N PHE A 34 37.03 1.25 -0.05
CA PHE A 34 37.75 2.02 0.98
C PHE A 34 37.72 1.26 2.31
N LYS A 35 38.81 1.34 3.09
CA LYS A 35 38.88 0.77 4.45
C LYS A 35 38.26 1.70 5.50
N THR A 36 38.21 2.99 5.21
CA THR A 36 37.80 4.05 6.14
C THR A 36 36.47 4.65 5.72
N GLY A 37 35.76 5.23 6.70
CA GLY A 37 34.47 5.88 6.51
C GLY A 37 33.92 6.38 7.85
N THR A 38 32.79 7.06 7.81
CA THR A 38 32.10 7.53 9.03
C THR A 38 31.65 6.35 9.88
N LYS A 39 31.92 6.40 11.18
CA LYS A 39 31.54 5.34 12.13
C LYS A 39 30.22 5.62 12.87
N ARG A 40 29.74 6.86 12.82
CA ARG A 40 28.57 7.35 13.57
C ARG A 40 27.26 7.09 12.80
N HIS A 41 26.96 5.83 12.58
CA HIS A 41 25.68 5.38 12.00
C HIS A 41 24.81 4.74 13.08
N PRO A 42 23.47 4.79 12.96
CA PRO A 42 22.57 4.13 13.91
C PRO A 42 22.81 2.61 13.89
N LEU A 43 22.98 2.03 15.08
CA LEU A 43 23.24 0.59 15.20
C LEU A 43 22.09 -0.24 14.63
N THR A 44 22.39 -1.32 13.92
CA THR A 44 21.39 -2.28 13.42
C THR A 44 21.30 -3.51 14.32
N THR A 45 20.37 -4.42 14.04
CA THR A 45 20.22 -5.69 14.79
C THR A 45 21.41 -6.64 14.62
N LYS A 46 22.29 -6.41 13.64
CA LYS A 46 23.45 -7.27 13.34
C LYS A 46 24.75 -6.77 13.97
N GLN A 47 24.73 -5.60 14.61
CA GLN A 47 25.88 -5.00 15.26
C GLN A 47 25.77 -5.16 16.78
N GLY A 48 26.86 -4.90 17.50
CA GLY A 48 26.90 -4.98 18.96
C GLY A 48 27.26 -6.36 19.51
N ASN A 49 27.19 -6.48 20.84
CA ASN A 49 27.48 -7.73 21.55
C ASN A 49 26.24 -8.62 21.64
N LYS A 50 26.39 -9.86 22.13
CA LYS A 50 25.30 -10.82 22.37
C LYS A 50 24.16 -10.30 23.25
N THR A 51 24.44 -9.32 24.11
CA THR A 51 23.45 -8.68 25.01
C THR A 51 22.71 -7.52 24.38
N PHE A 52 23.16 -7.03 23.21
CA PHE A 52 22.52 -5.91 22.54
C PHE A 52 21.29 -6.40 21.78
N TYR A 53 20.11 -6.05 22.27
CA TYR A 53 18.84 -6.29 21.59
C TYR A 53 18.21 -4.96 21.18
N LYS A 54 18.03 -4.76 19.87
CA LYS A 54 17.39 -3.54 19.33
C LYS A 54 15.89 -3.70 19.06
N GLY A 55 15.46 -4.87 18.58
CA GLY A 55 14.09 -5.11 18.10
C GLY A 55 13.78 -4.53 16.70
N THR A 56 12.64 -4.95 16.14
CA THR A 56 12.20 -4.62 14.76
C THR A 56 10.73 -4.15 14.70
N ARG A 57 10.14 -3.78 15.84
CA ARG A 57 8.70 -3.46 16.00
C ARG A 57 7.75 -4.62 15.64
N SER A 58 8.27 -5.84 15.56
CA SER A 58 7.47 -7.01 15.19
C SER A 58 6.68 -7.57 16.38
N ASN A 59 7.21 -7.46 17.60
CA ASN A 59 6.65 -8.11 18.79
C ASN A 59 6.19 -7.06 19.82
N GLY A 60 4.96 -7.23 20.30
CA GLY A 60 4.34 -6.42 21.36
C GLY A 60 3.03 -7.04 21.89
N TYR A 61 2.84 -8.34 21.65
CA TYR A 61 1.57 -9.06 21.84
C TYR A 61 1.52 -9.89 23.11
N GLY A 62 2.39 -9.64 24.08
CA GLY A 62 2.56 -10.52 25.22
C GLY A 62 3.52 -9.97 26.24
N LYS A 63 3.95 -10.83 27.17
CA LYS A 63 4.86 -10.47 28.26
C LYS A 63 5.88 -11.57 28.50
N LEU A 64 7.05 -11.19 29.01
CA LEU A 64 8.01 -12.15 29.56
C LEU A 64 7.59 -12.49 31.00
N ASN A 65 7.71 -13.76 31.39
CA ASN A 65 7.61 -14.16 32.79
C ASN A 65 8.95 -13.96 33.53
N SER A 66 8.97 -14.20 34.84
CA SER A 66 10.19 -14.07 35.66
C SER A 66 11.31 -15.02 35.24
N ALA A 67 10.98 -16.14 34.59
CA ALA A 67 11.95 -17.11 34.05
C ALA A 67 12.46 -16.74 32.64
N GLY A 68 12.00 -15.64 32.04
CA GLY A 68 12.39 -15.20 30.70
C GLY A 68 11.65 -15.90 29.54
N HIS A 69 10.61 -16.69 29.81
CA HIS A 69 9.74 -17.24 28.77
C HIS A 69 8.71 -16.20 28.32
N PHE A 70 8.40 -16.20 27.03
CA PHE A 70 7.39 -15.33 26.45
C PHE A 70 5.99 -15.97 26.54
N ILE A 71 5.04 -15.23 27.10
CA ILE A 71 3.62 -15.60 27.20
C ILE A 71 2.83 -14.69 26.27
N MET A 72 2.12 -15.29 25.32
CA MET A 72 1.33 -14.58 24.32
C MET A 72 -0.05 -14.18 24.86
N ASP A 73 -0.47 -12.96 24.54
CA ASP A 73 -1.80 -12.42 24.79
C ASP A 73 -2.57 -12.33 23.45
N TRP A 74 -3.45 -13.30 23.23
CA TRP A 74 -4.21 -13.43 21.98
C TRP A 74 -5.13 -12.26 21.68
N GLN A 75 -5.54 -11.47 22.69
CA GLN A 75 -6.36 -10.27 22.47
C GLN A 75 -5.59 -9.17 21.74
N LYS A 76 -4.25 -9.18 21.82
CA LYS A 76 -3.39 -8.18 21.15
C LYS A 76 -2.86 -8.66 19.80
N VAL A 77 -3.00 -9.94 19.49
CA VAL A 77 -2.50 -10.50 18.22
C VAL A 77 -3.33 -9.93 17.07
N ARG A 78 -2.65 -9.31 16.11
CA ARG A 78 -3.30 -8.70 14.94
C ARG A 78 -3.76 -9.78 13.97
N THR A 79 -5.01 -9.71 13.54
CA THR A 79 -5.61 -10.56 12.50
C THR A 79 -5.99 -9.72 11.28
N TYR A 80 -5.84 -10.27 10.08
CA TYR A 80 -6.33 -9.66 8.84
C TYR A 80 -7.63 -10.35 8.44
N VAL A 81 -8.77 -9.70 8.68
CA VAL A 81 -10.10 -10.24 8.37
C VAL A 81 -10.33 -10.15 6.87
N VAL A 82 -10.60 -11.30 6.24
CA VAL A 82 -10.89 -11.39 4.80
C VAL A 82 -12.41 -11.43 4.62
N PRO A 83 -13.00 -10.56 3.78
CA PRO A 83 -14.44 -10.61 3.45
C PRO A 83 -14.82 -11.94 2.78
N ALA A 84 -16.00 -12.47 3.11
CA ALA A 84 -16.45 -13.81 2.67
C ALA A 84 -16.49 -13.99 1.14
N ASP A 85 -16.78 -12.91 0.39
CA ASP A 85 -17.01 -12.96 -1.06
C ASP A 85 -15.89 -12.32 -1.90
N LEU A 86 -14.73 -12.03 -1.31
CA LEU A 86 -13.65 -11.31 -2.02
C LEU A 86 -13.23 -12.02 -3.32
N LYS A 87 -13.22 -13.36 -3.31
CA LYS A 87 -12.83 -14.19 -4.46
C LYS A 87 -13.87 -14.20 -5.59
N THR A 88 -15.14 -14.00 -5.26
CA THR A 88 -16.25 -14.05 -6.22
C THR A 88 -16.60 -12.67 -6.77
N THR A 89 -16.10 -11.58 -6.17
CA THR A 89 -16.34 -10.22 -6.68
C THR A 89 -15.74 -9.99 -8.07
N ASN A 90 -16.46 -9.23 -8.90
CA ASN A 90 -16.00 -8.79 -10.21
C ASN A 90 -15.01 -7.60 -10.13
N LEU A 91 -14.88 -6.97 -8.96
CA LEU A 91 -14.01 -5.81 -8.75
C LEU A 91 -12.53 -6.19 -8.94
N LYS A 92 -11.78 -5.34 -9.63
CA LYS A 92 -10.33 -5.51 -9.92
C LYS A 92 -9.55 -4.33 -9.37
N CYS A 93 -8.23 -4.50 -9.24
CA CYS A 93 -7.34 -3.47 -8.72
C CYS A 93 -7.25 -2.23 -9.62
N LEU A 94 -7.53 -2.38 -10.92
CA LEU A 94 -7.44 -1.34 -11.94
C LEU A 94 -8.73 -1.26 -12.74
N VAL A 95 -8.99 -0.06 -13.25
CA VAL A 95 -10.04 0.24 -14.22
C VAL A 95 -9.40 0.31 -15.62
N LEU A 96 -10.18 0.08 -16.68
CA LEU A 96 -9.66 0.20 -18.05
C LEU A 96 -9.28 1.67 -18.35
N PRO A 97 -8.17 1.94 -19.05
CA PRO A 97 -7.75 3.31 -19.40
C PRO A 97 -8.78 4.10 -20.22
N ASN A 98 -9.63 3.40 -20.97
CA ASN A 98 -10.68 4.00 -21.80
C ASN A 98 -11.94 4.35 -21.00
N THR A 99 -11.98 4.02 -19.70
CA THR A 99 -13.14 4.33 -18.86
C THR A 99 -13.12 5.82 -18.52
N PRO A 100 -14.23 6.54 -18.74
CA PRO A 100 -14.31 7.96 -18.41
C PRO A 100 -14.22 8.20 -16.90
N GLN A 101 -13.62 9.33 -16.52
CA GLN A 101 -13.54 9.73 -15.12
C GLN A 101 -14.83 10.43 -14.69
N ILE A 102 -15.55 9.82 -13.76
CA ILE A 102 -16.75 10.41 -13.16
C ILE A 102 -16.35 11.56 -12.23
N ARG A 103 -17.01 12.71 -12.35
CA ARG A 103 -16.81 13.90 -11.51
C ARG A 103 -18.08 14.21 -10.72
N GLN A 104 -17.95 14.52 -9.44
CA GLN A 104 -19.08 14.87 -8.57
C GLN A 104 -18.99 16.33 -8.16
N VAL A 105 -20.10 17.07 -8.27
CA VAL A 105 -20.21 18.47 -7.87
C VAL A 105 -21.40 18.62 -6.92
N TYR A 106 -21.14 19.19 -5.75
CA TYR A 106 -22.14 19.38 -4.69
C TYR A 106 -22.53 20.86 -4.63
N LYS A 107 -23.73 21.19 -5.13
CA LYS A 107 -24.26 22.56 -5.14
C LYS A 107 -25.15 22.79 -3.92
N GLY A 108 -24.81 23.76 -3.08
CA GLY A 108 -25.59 24.08 -1.88
C GLY A 108 -25.24 23.28 -0.63
N TYR A 109 -24.20 22.46 -0.69
CA TYR A 109 -23.62 21.77 0.45
C TYR A 109 -22.27 22.40 0.78
N LYS A 110 -22.08 22.86 2.01
CA LYS A 110 -20.89 23.61 2.41
C LYS A 110 -19.66 22.72 2.49
N GLU A 111 -19.85 21.49 2.97
CA GLU A 111 -18.78 20.50 3.18
C GLU A 111 -18.75 19.43 2.06
N GLY A 112 -19.54 19.61 1.00
CA GLY A 112 -19.63 18.69 -0.12
C GLY A 112 -20.09 17.30 0.34
N ALA A 113 -19.29 16.26 0.08
CA ALA A 113 -19.63 14.87 0.38
C ALA A 113 -19.75 14.54 1.88
N LEU A 114 -19.15 15.35 2.75
CA LEU A 114 -19.21 15.13 4.22
C LEU A 114 -20.42 15.81 4.86
N ASP A 115 -21.15 16.65 4.12
CA ASP A 115 -22.18 17.51 4.67
C ASP A 115 -23.32 16.68 5.31
N PRO A 116 -23.70 16.95 6.58
CA PRO A 116 -24.79 16.22 7.23
C PRO A 116 -26.14 16.40 6.53
N GLU A 117 -26.41 17.54 5.89
CA GLU A 117 -27.66 17.76 5.17
C GLU A 117 -27.76 16.82 3.95
N LEU A 118 -26.64 16.61 3.25
CA LEU A 118 -26.56 15.69 2.14
C LEU A 118 -26.78 14.24 2.59
N ALA A 119 -26.14 13.84 3.70
CA ALA A 119 -26.34 12.51 4.28
C ALA A 119 -27.80 12.28 4.67
N TRP A 120 -28.46 13.28 5.24
CA TRP A 120 -29.87 13.21 5.60
C TRP A 120 -30.77 13.11 4.36
N GLN A 121 -30.48 13.87 3.31
CA GLN A 121 -31.22 13.80 2.06
C GLN A 121 -31.09 12.41 1.41
N ASN A 122 -29.87 11.86 1.35
CA ASN A 122 -29.64 10.49 0.86
C ASN A 122 -30.48 9.45 1.63
N ILE A 123 -30.68 9.63 2.94
CA ILE A 123 -31.53 8.75 3.75
C ILE A 123 -33.01 8.89 3.34
N LYS A 124 -33.50 10.12 3.15
CA LYS A 124 -34.87 10.35 2.67
C LYS A 124 -35.09 9.72 1.30
N ASP A 125 -34.19 9.99 0.35
CA ASP A 125 -34.25 9.46 -1.01
C ASP A 125 -34.22 7.92 -1.00
N PHE A 126 -33.40 7.31 -0.13
CA PHE A 126 -33.38 5.86 0.04
C PHE A 126 -34.70 5.30 0.61
N ILE A 127 -35.37 6.02 1.53
CA ILE A 127 -36.67 5.60 2.07
C ILE A 127 -37.75 5.68 0.99
N GLU A 128 -37.73 6.73 0.17
CA GLU A 128 -38.74 6.96 -0.87
C GLU A 128 -38.55 6.07 -2.10
N PHE A 129 -37.31 5.91 -2.58
CA PHE A 129 -37.00 5.26 -3.86
C PHE A 129 -36.29 3.89 -3.70
N GLY A 130 -35.82 3.55 -2.50
CA GLY A 130 -35.15 2.27 -2.22
C GLY A 130 -33.68 2.22 -2.66
N VAL A 131 -33.16 1.01 -2.87
CA VAL A 131 -31.72 0.73 -3.08
C VAL A 131 -31.13 1.42 -4.31
N ASN A 132 -31.91 1.62 -5.37
CA ASN A 132 -31.43 2.14 -6.65
C ASN A 132 -31.77 3.62 -6.86
N TYR A 133 -31.90 4.40 -5.79
CA TYR A 133 -32.26 5.82 -5.88
C TYR A 133 -31.23 6.66 -6.65
N SER A 134 -29.95 6.22 -6.68
CA SER A 134 -28.88 6.87 -7.44
C SER A 134 -28.95 6.65 -8.95
N ASP A 135 -29.45 5.49 -9.38
CA ASP A 135 -29.33 5.02 -10.76
C ASP A 135 -30.45 5.56 -11.65
N ASN A 136 -31.52 6.08 -11.05
CA ASN A 136 -32.77 6.37 -11.73
C ASN A 136 -32.83 7.75 -12.44
N HIS A 137 -31.77 8.58 -12.37
CA HIS A 137 -31.92 10.01 -12.67
C HIS A 137 -30.85 10.71 -13.51
N VAL A 138 -29.69 10.09 -13.80
CA VAL A 138 -28.61 10.81 -14.51
C VAL A 138 -27.99 9.96 -15.61
N ASP A 139 -28.31 10.28 -16.86
CA ASP A 139 -27.59 9.78 -18.03
C ASP A 139 -26.17 10.40 -18.05
N LEU A 140 -25.20 9.68 -17.46
CA LEU A 140 -23.79 10.13 -17.35
C LEU A 140 -23.17 10.49 -18.69
N GLU A 141 -23.49 9.74 -19.76
CA GLU A 141 -22.96 10.01 -21.10
C GLU A 141 -23.48 11.34 -21.68
N LYS A 142 -24.71 11.73 -21.33
CA LYS A 142 -25.32 12.99 -21.76
C LYS A 142 -24.74 14.20 -21.01
N ASN A 143 -24.28 13.97 -19.78
CA ASN A 143 -23.79 15.00 -18.88
C ASN A 143 -22.24 15.02 -18.78
N ASP A 144 -21.52 14.56 -19.81
CA ASP A 144 -20.05 14.52 -19.82
C ASP A 144 -19.44 13.88 -18.55
N TYR A 145 -20.10 12.84 -18.03
CA TYR A 145 -19.73 12.10 -16.83
C TYR A 145 -19.66 12.94 -15.54
N LEU A 146 -20.46 14.01 -15.49
CA LEU A 146 -20.62 14.90 -14.35
C LEU A 146 -21.91 14.56 -13.58
N ILE A 147 -21.73 14.24 -12.29
CA ILE A 147 -22.81 14.01 -11.32
C ILE A 147 -22.96 15.29 -10.52
N GLU A 148 -24.07 15.99 -10.73
CA GLU A 148 -24.46 17.14 -9.92
C GLU A 148 -25.44 16.71 -8.84
N VAL A 149 -25.08 16.99 -7.59
CA VAL A 149 -25.94 16.81 -6.43
C VAL A 149 -26.30 18.19 -5.91
N VAL A 150 -27.56 18.55 -6.02
CA VAL A 150 -28.08 19.88 -5.66
C VAL A 150 -28.87 19.78 -4.36
N ASN A 151 -28.74 20.78 -3.49
CA ASN A 151 -29.56 20.89 -2.28
C ASN A 151 -31.01 21.23 -2.64
N PRO A 152 -32.02 20.42 -2.25
CA PRO A 152 -33.43 20.67 -2.56
C PRO A 152 -33.92 22.05 -2.13
N ASN A 153 -33.42 22.59 -1.01
CA ASN A 153 -33.78 23.92 -0.52
C ASN A 153 -33.41 25.04 -1.52
N LEU A 154 -32.33 24.86 -2.29
CA LEU A 154 -31.94 25.80 -3.34
C LEU A 154 -32.80 25.64 -4.59
N GLU A 155 -33.22 24.43 -4.91
CA GLU A 155 -34.14 24.17 -6.04
C GLU A 155 -35.51 24.82 -5.77
N GLU A 156 -36.04 24.68 -4.56
CA GLU A 156 -37.30 25.29 -4.14
C GLU A 156 -37.26 26.83 -4.20
N SER A 157 -36.09 27.42 -3.94
CA SER A 157 -35.88 28.86 -4.03
C SER A 157 -35.79 29.41 -5.47
N GLY A 158 -35.77 28.53 -6.48
CA GLY A 158 -35.71 28.91 -7.90
C GLY A 158 -34.37 29.49 -8.36
N LEU A 159 -33.31 29.40 -7.53
CA LEU A 159 -31.99 29.93 -7.85
C LEU A 159 -31.16 29.02 -8.76
N ILE A 160 -31.55 27.75 -8.92
CA ILE A 160 -30.87 26.73 -9.73
C ILE A 160 -31.93 25.85 -10.39
N GLU A 161 -31.79 25.57 -11.69
CA GLU A 161 -32.60 24.56 -12.39
C GLU A 161 -32.06 23.16 -12.09
N SER A 162 -32.94 22.23 -11.72
CA SER A 162 -32.56 20.85 -11.45
C SER A 162 -32.13 20.15 -12.74
N PRO A 163 -31.05 19.32 -12.73
CA PRO A 163 -30.70 18.48 -13.88
C PRO A 163 -31.72 17.36 -14.11
N ILE A 164 -32.65 17.17 -13.16
CA ILE A 164 -33.74 16.21 -13.21
C ILE A 164 -34.82 16.76 -14.14
N ILE A 165 -35.09 16.05 -15.23
CA ILE A 165 -36.27 16.29 -16.07
C ILE A 165 -37.50 16.27 -15.15
N LYS A 166 -38.14 17.43 -14.94
CA LYS A 166 -39.42 17.52 -14.22
C LYS A 166 -40.40 16.58 -14.92
N ARG A 167 -40.96 15.63 -14.16
CA ARG A 167 -42.07 14.79 -14.62
C ARG A 167 -43.38 15.44 -14.18
N ASP A 168 -44.34 15.49 -15.10
CA ASP A 168 -45.73 15.91 -14.87
C ASP A 168 -46.40 15.16 -13.72
#